data_AF-A0A1V6H8E6-F1
#
_entry.id   AF-A0A1V6H8E6-F1
#
_cell.length_a   1.000
_cell.length_b   1.000
_cell.length_c   1.000
_cell.angle_alpha   90.00
_cell.angle_beta   90.00
_cell.angle_gamma   90.00
#
_symmetry.space_group_name_H-M   'P 1'
#
loop_
_entity.id
_entity.type
_entity.pdbx_description
1 polymer ?
#
loop_
_entity_poly.entity_id
_entity_poly.type
_entity_poly.pdbx_seq_one_letter_code
_entity_poly.pdbx_strand_id
1 'polypeptide(L)'
;MLFGGKDKDGLVKDPHWISSNYGMIWTLPTEKIILPESFQRRCGQSVVVDDTSRIYIIGGYTFGGFLKDVWTGKKNSFSFLIR
;
A
#
# COMPACT_ATOMS: atom_id res chain seq x y z
N MET A 1 3.59 5.92 1.62
CA MET A 1 3.07 4.56 1.89
C MET A 1 3.90 3.59 1.08
N LEU A 2 4.14 2.40 1.60
CA LEU A 2 4.79 1.29 0.91
C LEU A 2 3.77 0.17 0.80
N PHE A 3 3.68 -0.48 -0.36
CA PHE A 3 2.76 -1.59 -0.61
C PHE A 3 3.56 -2.82 -1.00
N GLY A 4 3.25 -3.96 -0.38
CA GLY A 4 3.84 -5.24 -0.69
C GLY A 4 5.37 -5.26 -0.69
N GLY A 5 5.94 -6.15 -1.50
CA GLY A 5 7.37 -6.39 -1.58
C GLY A 5 7.72 -7.87 -1.50
N LYS A 6 9.00 -8.15 -1.72
CA LYS A 6 9.57 -9.49 -1.61
C LYS A 6 10.93 -9.41 -0.92
N ASP A 7 11.18 -10.33 -0.01
CA ASP A 7 12.49 -10.56 0.61
C ASP A 7 13.03 -11.94 0.20
N LYS A 8 14.09 -12.40 0.89
CA LYS A 8 14.71 -13.71 0.64
C LYS A 8 13.77 -14.90 0.89
N ASP A 9 12.75 -14.71 1.74
CA ASP A 9 11.79 -15.74 2.14
C ASP A 9 10.50 -15.70 1.29
N GLY A 10 10.33 -14.66 0.46
CA GLY A 10 9.23 -14.54 -0.50
C GLY A 10 8.45 -13.24 -0.34
N LEU A 11 7.16 -13.26 -0.68
CA LEU A 11 6.30 -12.09 -0.54
C LEU A 11 6.17 -11.70 0.94
N VAL A 12 6.35 -10.41 1.23
CA VAL A 12 6.27 -9.90 2.61
C VAL A 12 4.88 -10.11 3.20
N LYS A 13 4.82 -10.40 4.52
CA LYS A 13 3.56 -10.69 5.21
C LYS A 13 2.66 -9.46 5.32
N ASP A 14 3.25 -8.32 5.68
CA ASP A 14 2.51 -7.08 5.87
C ASP A 14 2.21 -6.44 4.50
N PRO A 15 0.94 -6.22 4.15
CA PRO A 15 0.56 -5.81 2.80
C PRO A 15 0.91 -4.34 2.53
N HIS A 16 1.07 -3.51 3.57
CA HIS A 16 1.53 -2.14 3.45
C HIS A 16 2.06 -1.55 4.75
N TRP A 17 2.89 -0.52 4.60
CA TRP A 17 3.47 0.28 5.68
C TRP A 17 3.22 1.76 5.43
N ILE A 18 3.11 2.51 6.52
CA ILE A 18 2.94 3.97 6.48
C ILE A 18 4.13 4.67 7.10
N SER A 19 4.44 5.85 6.57
CA SER A 19 5.45 6.74 7.11
C SER A 19 4.91 8.16 7.05
N SER A 20 4.98 8.87 8.17
CA SER A 20 4.62 10.29 8.30
C SER A 20 5.81 11.22 8.08
N ASN A 21 7.02 10.68 8.03
CA ASN A 21 8.28 11.42 7.95
C ASN A 21 9.11 11.00 6.73
N TYR A 22 8.45 10.91 5.58
CA TYR A 22 9.09 10.69 4.28
C TYR A 22 10.00 9.45 4.19
N GLY A 23 9.66 8.40 4.94
CA GLY A 23 10.33 7.10 4.89
C GLY A 23 11.46 6.92 5.90
N MET A 24 11.64 7.83 6.86
CA MET A 24 12.63 7.64 7.94
C MET A 24 12.16 6.64 9.00
N ILE A 25 10.87 6.68 9.35
CA ILE A 25 10.23 5.75 10.29
C ILE A 25 9.01 5.15 9.60
N TRP A 26 8.86 3.84 9.76
CA TRP A 26 7.76 3.06 9.22
C TRP A 26 6.98 2.41 10.35
N THR A 27 5.66 2.51 10.31
CA THR A 27 4.77 1.86 11.26
C THR A 27 3.72 1.04 10.53
N LEU A 28 3.20 0.04 11.21
CA LEU A 28 2.04 -0.69 10.71
C LEU A 28 0.81 0.22 10.67
N PRO A 29 -0.11 0.01 9.71
CA PRO A 29 -1.36 0.75 9.61
C PRO A 29 -2.29 0.46 10.79
N THR A 30 -3.07 1.46 11.22
CA THR A 30 -4.18 1.28 12.17
C THR A 30 -5.47 0.88 11.43
N GLU A 31 -6.48 0.36 12.15
CA GLU A 31 -7.74 -0.17 11.60
C GLU A 31 -8.44 0.73 10.56
N LYS A 32 -8.23 2.04 10.63
CA LYS A 32 -8.85 3.02 9.70
C LYS A 32 -8.18 3.10 8.32
N ILE A 33 -7.01 2.48 8.16
CA ILE A 33 -6.17 2.58 6.95
C ILE A 33 -5.69 1.17 6.56
N ILE A 34 -6.52 0.13 6.75
CA ILE A 34 -6.20 -1.24 6.36
C ILE A 34 -6.67 -1.53 4.93
N LEU A 35 -5.95 -2.43 4.26
CA LEU A 35 -6.42 -3.03 3.01
C LEU A 35 -7.45 -4.12 3.34
N PRO A 36 -8.43 -4.37 2.44
CA PRO A 36 -9.42 -5.42 2.66
C PRO A 36 -8.76 -6.81 2.72
N GLU A 37 -9.38 -7.75 3.43
CA GLU A 37 -8.85 -9.12 3.59
C GLU A 37 -8.64 -9.85 2.26
N SER A 38 -9.42 -9.50 1.23
CA SER A 38 -9.29 -10.03 -0.13
C SER A 38 -8.06 -9.48 -0.89
N PHE A 39 -7.37 -8.48 -0.34
CA PHE A 39 -6.13 -7.97 -0.94
C PHE A 39 -5.02 -9.02 -0.84
N GLN A 40 -4.56 -9.48 -2.00
CA GLN A 40 -3.46 -10.44 -2.07
C GLN A 40 -2.10 -9.76 -1.90
N ARG A 41 -1.26 -10.32 -1.03
CA ARG A 41 0.18 -9.99 -0.92
C ARG A 41 0.83 -10.11 -2.30
N ARG A 42 1.62 -9.11 -2.68
CA ARG A 42 2.15 -8.95 -4.04
C ARG A 42 3.46 -8.17 -4.04
N CYS A 43 4.20 -8.24 -5.14
CA CYS A 43 5.27 -7.28 -5.45
C CYS A 43 5.31 -6.97 -6.96
N GLY A 44 6.10 -5.98 -7.37
CA GLY A 44 6.17 -5.55 -8.77
C GLY A 44 4.92 -4.82 -9.29
N GLN A 45 4.00 -4.45 -8.40
CA GLN A 45 2.83 -3.65 -8.73
C GLN A 45 3.21 -2.20 -9.00
N SER A 46 2.42 -1.52 -9.83
CA SER A 46 2.51 -0.08 -10.00
C SER A 46 1.64 0.62 -8.97
N VAL A 47 2.12 1.76 -8.45
CA VAL A 47 1.36 2.60 -7.52
C VAL A 47 1.30 4.02 -8.07
N VAL A 48 0.09 4.52 -8.28
CA VAL A 48 -0.16 5.87 -8.81
C VAL A 48 -1.07 6.62 -7.84
N VAL A 49 -0.83 7.92 -7.70
CA VAL A 49 -1.67 8.82 -6.91
C VAL A 49 -2.18 9.92 -7.83
N ASP A 50 -3.48 10.15 -7.85
CA ASP A 50 -4.10 11.22 -8.63
C ASP A 50 -4.12 12.56 -7.86
N ASP A 51 -4.61 13.60 -8.53
CA ASP A 51 -4.76 14.96 -7.98
C ASP A 51 -5.80 15.05 -6.84
N THR A 52 -6.71 14.07 -6.73
CA THR A 52 -7.68 13.96 -5.63
C THR A 52 -7.15 13.18 -4.42
N SER A 53 -5.86 12.81 -4.43
CA SER A 53 -5.22 11.96 -3.41
C SER A 53 -5.82 10.56 -3.31
N ARG A 54 -6.40 10.05 -4.40
CA ARG A 54 -6.77 8.65 -4.53
C ARG A 54 -5.55 7.86 -4.99
N ILE A 55 -5.34 6.73 -4.34
CA ILE A 55 -4.24 5.81 -4.58
C ILE A 55 -4.78 4.66 -5.42
N TYR A 56 -3.99 4.24 -6.41
CA TYR A 56 -4.24 3.09 -7.26
C TYR A 56 -3.07 2.11 -7.13
N ILE A 57 -3.37 0.85 -6.83
CA ILE A 57 -2.42 -0.26 -6.80
C ILE A 57 -2.79 -1.18 -7.96
N ILE A 58 -1.93 -1.26 -8.97
CA ILE A 58 -2.24 -1.89 -10.25
C ILE A 58 -1.37 -3.12 -10.44
N GLY A 59 -2.03 -4.28 -10.57
CA GLY A 59 -1.41 -5.55 -10.87
C GLY A 59 -0.35 -5.97 -9.85
N GLY A 60 0.82 -6.36 -10.35
CA GLY A 60 1.88 -7.04 -9.60
C GLY A 60 1.82 -8.54 -9.78
N TYR A 61 2.65 -9.26 -9.02
CA TYR A 61 2.68 -10.72 -9.05
C TYR A 61 2.59 -11.32 -7.65
N THR A 62 1.99 -12.50 -7.61
CA THR A 62 1.91 -13.37 -6.43
C THR A 62 2.56 -14.72 -6.74
N PHE A 63 2.55 -15.66 -5.79
CA PHE A 63 2.92 -17.05 -6.07
C PHE A 63 2.01 -17.73 -7.09
N GLY A 64 0.76 -17.25 -7.25
CA GLY A 64 -0.20 -17.74 -8.25
C GLY A 64 -0.07 -17.08 -9.63
N GLY A 65 0.90 -16.19 -9.83
CA GLY A 65 1.15 -15.50 -11.09
C GLY A 65 0.78 -14.01 -11.07
N PHE A 66 0.69 -13.42 -12.27
CA PHE A 66 0.42 -12.00 -12.46
C PHE A 66 -1.04 -11.65 -12.17
N LEU A 67 -1.22 -10.57 -11.43
CA LEU A 67 -2.52 -10.02 -11.13
C LEU A 67 -2.93 -8.98 -12.17
N LYS A 68 -4.24 -8.94 -12.45
CA LYS A 68 -4.87 -8.00 -13.38
C LYS A 68 -5.88 -7.10 -12.67
N ASP A 69 -5.85 -7.09 -11.34
CA ASP A 69 -6.73 -6.29 -10.49
C ASP A 69 -6.19 -4.87 -10.31
N VAL A 70 -7.10 -3.96 -9.95
CA VAL A 70 -6.79 -2.61 -9.53
C VAL A 70 -7.46 -2.37 -8.18
N TRP A 71 -6.66 -2.08 -7.16
CA TRP A 71 -7.16 -1.65 -5.87
C TRP A 71 -7.09 -0.13 -5.77
N THR A 72 -8.13 0.47 -5.20
CA THR A 72 -8.15 1.92 -5.00
C THR A 72 -8.70 2.28 -3.63
N GLY A 73 -8.14 3.36 -3.08
CA GLY A 73 -8.60 3.95 -1.83
C GLY A 73 -8.15 5.40 -1.74
N LYS A 74 -8.78 6.16 -0.85
CA LYS A 74 -8.35 7.53 -0.56
C LYS A 74 -7.46 7.53 0.67
N LYS A 75 -6.38 8.32 0.64
CA LYS A 75 -5.59 8.56 1.84
C LYS A 75 -6.44 9.33 2.86
N ASN A 76 -6.88 8.66 3.92
CA ASN A 76 -7.56 9.29 5.05
C ASN A 76 -6.52 9.82 6.04
N SER A 77 -5.83 10.91 5.68
CA SER A 77 -5.01 11.65 6.63
C SER A 77 -5.69 12.97 6.97
N PHE A 78 -6.15 13.11 8.21
CA PHE A 78 -6.45 14.43 8.77
C PHE A 78 -5.12 15.17 8.92
N SER A 79 -4.84 16.15 8.06
CA SER A 79 -3.77 17.11 8.30
C SER A 79 -4.30 18.20 9.21
N PHE A 80 -3.82 18.28 10.46
CA PHE A 80 -3.89 19.54 11.18
C PHE A 80 -2.90 20.49 10.52
N LEU A 81 -3.40 21.45 9.73
CA LEU A 81 -2.63 22.65 9.43
C LEU A 81 -2.56 23.45 10.72
N ILE A 82 -1.42 23.39 11.42
CA ILE A 82 -1.09 24.42 12.40
C ILE A 82 -0.63 25.61 11.54
N ARG A 83 -1.44 26.67 11.51
CA ARG A 83 -1.05 27.99 11.00
C ARG A 83 -0.30 28.76 12.07
#